data_AF-A0A067BPP3-F1
#
_entry.id   AF-A0A067BPP3-F1
#
_cell.length_a   1.000
_cell.length_b   1.000
_cell.length_c   1.000
_cell.angle_alpha   90.00
_cell.angle_beta   90.00
_cell.angle_gamma   90.00
#
_symmetry.space_group_name_H-M   'P 1'
#
loop_
_entity.id
_entity.type
_entity.pdbx_description
1 polymer ?
#
loop_
_entity_poly.entity_id
_entity_poly.type
_entity_poly.pdbx_seq_one_letter_code
_entity_poly.pdbx_strand_id
1 'polypeptide(L)'
;MLRTIRVSARCYPLALVRQSSSQALLTLGHVAAPLRVLVVGDGNFSYARALTCATSATILATSYDTRNALAAMYPTAPANI
;
A
#
# COMPACT_ATOMS: atom_id res chain seq x y z
N MET A 1 -6.10 -9.99 26.22
CA MET A 1 -4.74 -10.38 25.78
C MET A 1 -4.60 -10.09 24.29
N LEU A 2 -4.04 -8.93 23.92
CA LEU A 2 -3.84 -8.54 22.52
C LEU A 2 -2.59 -9.26 21.99
N ARG A 3 -2.78 -10.20 21.06
CA ARG A 3 -1.67 -10.88 20.38
C ARG A 3 -0.97 -9.86 19.49
N THR A 4 0.31 -9.62 19.75
CA THR A 4 1.20 -8.78 18.95
C THR A 4 1.27 -9.36 17.53
N ILE A 5 0.53 -8.78 16.58
CA ILE A 5 0.69 -9.09 15.16
C ILE A 5 2.04 -8.51 14.75
N ARG A 6 3.08 -9.35 14.66
CA ARG A 6 4.32 -8.95 14.00
C ARG A 6 4.00 -8.71 12.53
N VAL A 7 3.91 -7.45 12.14
CA VAL A 7 3.90 -7.06 10.72
C VAL A 7 5.28 -7.43 10.17
N SER A 8 5.38 -8.63 9.60
CA SER A 8 6.55 -9.04 8.83
C SER A 8 6.36 -8.53 7.42
N ALA A 9 6.97 -7.38 7.11
CA ALA A 9 7.21 -7.01 5.72
C ALA A 9 8.21 -8.02 5.16
N ARG A 10 7.74 -9.00 4.39
CA ARG A 10 8.62 -9.91 3.66
C ARG A 10 9.11 -9.20 2.42
N CYS A 11 10.37 -8.77 2.42
CA CYS A 11 11.06 -8.44 1.19
C CYS A 11 11.20 -9.74 0.39
N TYR A 12 10.47 -9.87 -0.71
CA TYR A 12 10.63 -11.02 -1.61
C TYR A 12 11.90 -10.82 -2.43
N PRO A 13 12.87 -11.76 -2.37
CA PRO A 13 14.00 -11.75 -3.28
C PRO A 13 13.47 -11.84 -4.72
N LEU A 14 14.03 -11.03 -5.62
CA LEU A 14 13.61 -10.98 -7.03
C LEU A 14 13.55 -12.37 -7.70
N ALA A 15 14.39 -13.31 -7.25
CA ALA A 15 14.49 -14.67 -7.75
C ALA A 15 13.33 -15.62 -7.36
N LEU A 16 12.44 -15.22 -6.44
CA LEU A 16 11.36 -16.07 -5.91
C LEU A 16 9.96 -15.69 -6.42
N VAL A 17 9.87 -14.70 -7.30
CA VAL A 17 8.61 -14.30 -7.94
C VAL A 17 8.28 -15.34 -9.01
N ARG A 18 7.70 -16.47 -8.58
CA ARG A 18 6.99 -17.36 -9.49
C ARG A 18 5.87 -16.56 -10.12
N GLN A 19 5.97 -16.33 -11.43
CA GLN A 19 4.92 -15.73 -12.25
C GLN A 19 3.63 -16.55 -12.08
N SER A 20 2.75 -16.11 -11.19
CA SER A 20 1.34 -16.39 -11.36
C SER A 20 0.89 -15.65 -12.60
N SER A 21 0.22 -16.31 -13.54
CA SER A 21 -0.17 -15.77 -14.85
C SER A 21 -1.03 -14.50 -14.78
N SER A 22 -1.50 -14.11 -13.59
CA SER A 22 -2.32 -12.92 -13.35
C SER A 22 -1.58 -11.79 -12.60
N GLN A 23 -0.29 -11.95 -12.27
CA GLN A 23 0.46 -10.96 -11.48
C GLN A 23 1.75 -10.55 -12.17
N ALA A 24 1.89 -9.25 -12.46
CA ALA A 24 3.13 -8.64 -12.90
C ALA A 24 3.81 -7.96 -11.69
N LEU A 25 5.08 -8.30 -11.44
CA LEU A 25 5.88 -7.61 -10.45
C LEU A 25 6.54 -6.40 -11.09
N LEU A 26 6.27 -5.22 -10.53
CA LEU A 26 6.80 -3.96 -11.00
C LEU A 26 7.56 -3.27 -9.86
N THR A 27 8.81 -2.92 -10.13
CA THR A 27 9.59 -2.06 -9.23
C THR A 27 9.39 -0.62 -9.67
N LEU A 28 8.69 0.17 -8.86
CA LEU A 28 8.27 1.54 -9.24
C LEU A 28 9.44 2.46 -9.60
N GLY A 29 10.61 2.27 -8.98
CA GLY A 29 11.84 3.03 -9.31
C GLY A 29 12.45 2.72 -10.68
N HIS A 30 12.01 1.66 -11.35
CA HIS A 30 12.50 1.27 -12.68
C HIS A 30 11.54 1.60 -13.82
N VAL A 31 10.45 2.33 -13.55
CA VAL A 31 9.50 2.73 -14.59
C VAL A 31 9.80 4.12 -15.11
N ALA A 32 10.00 4.23 -16.42
CA ALA A 32 10.47 5.44 -17.10
C ALA A 32 9.41 6.55 -17.28
N ALA A 33 8.23 6.45 -16.66
CA ALA A 33 7.11 7.37 -16.88
C ALA A 33 6.47 7.78 -15.55
N PRO A 34 5.81 8.95 -15.47
CA PRO A 34 5.00 9.31 -14.30
C PRO A 34 3.89 8.26 -14.14
N LEU A 35 4.09 7.40 -13.14
CA LEU A 35 3.17 6.32 -12.83
C LEU A 35 1.92 6.89 -12.14
N ARG A 36 0.76 6.36 -12.53
CA ARG A 36 -0.48 6.53 -11.77
C ARG A 36 -0.79 5.21 -11.09
N VAL A 37 -0.81 5.21 -9.75
CA VAL A 37 -1.02 4.02 -8.92
C VAL A 37 -2.35 4.15 -8.21
N LEU A 38 -3.21 3.15 -8.37
CA LEU A 38 -4.43 2.97 -7.57
C LEU A 38 -4.16 1.93 -6.47
N VAL A 39 -4.24 2.35 -5.22
CA VAL A 39 -4.19 1.46 -4.06
C VAL A 39 -5.61 1.16 -3.61
N VAL A 40 -5.97 -0.11 -3.57
CA VAL A 40 -7.31 -0.57 -3.17
C VAL A 40 -7.25 -1.26 -1.81
N GLY A 41 -8.11 -0.83 -0.88
CA GLY A 41 -8.23 -1.44 0.44
C GLY A 41 -7.19 -0.95 1.46
N ASP A 42 -6.63 0.25 1.28
CA ASP A 42 -5.68 0.84 2.24
C ASP A 42 -6.42 1.59 3.34
N GLY A 43 -6.93 0.85 4.32
CA GLY A 43 -7.76 1.41 5.40
C GLY A 43 -7.10 2.58 6.14
N ASN A 44 -5.86 2.42 6.59
CA ASN A 44 -5.14 3.49 7.31
C ASN A 44 -4.43 4.49 6.39
N PHE A 45 -4.46 4.28 5.07
CA PHE A 45 -3.68 5.06 4.09
C PHE A 45 -2.16 5.09 4.33
N SER A 46 -1.65 4.31 5.29
CA SER A 46 -0.23 4.32 5.66
C SER A 46 0.65 3.71 4.56
N TYR A 47 0.11 2.76 3.79
CA TYR A 47 0.85 2.17 2.69
C TYR A 47 0.97 3.18 1.53
N ALA A 48 -0.12 3.85 1.17
CA ALA A 48 -0.14 4.92 0.19
C ALA A 48 0.82 6.06 0.57
N ARG A 49 0.84 6.48 1.84
CA ARG A 49 1.79 7.49 2.33
C ARG A 49 3.25 7.03 2.27
N ALA A 50 3.54 5.78 2.61
CA ALA A 50 4.89 5.25 2.44
C ALA A 50 5.31 5.26 0.95
N LEU A 51 4.36 4.99 0.06
CA LEU A 51 4.57 4.97 -1.38
C LEU A 51 4.87 6.37 -1.92
N THR A 52 4.14 7.42 -1.49
CA THR A 52 4.41 8.81 -1.91
C THR A 52 5.81 9.28 -1.49
N CYS A 53 6.35 8.77 -0.38
CA CYS A 53 7.72 9.05 0.04
C CYS A 53 8.78 8.30 -0.80
N ALA A 54 8.41 7.16 -1.39
CA ALA A 54 9.34 6.27 -2.10
C ALA A 54 9.33 6.44 -3.63
N THR A 55 8.35 7.16 -4.19
CA THR A 55 8.22 7.35 -5.64
C THR A 55 7.60 8.70 -5.98
N SER A 56 7.88 9.20 -7.18
CA SER A 56 7.22 10.37 -7.78
C SER A 56 5.87 10.04 -8.46
N ALA A 57 5.35 8.83 -8.25
CA ALA A 57 4.07 8.42 -8.81
C ALA A 57 2.89 9.24 -8.23
N THR A 58 1.89 9.50 -9.08
CA THR A 58 0.59 9.99 -8.61
C THR A 58 -0.19 8.82 -8.00
N ILE A 59 -0.52 8.93 -6.71
CA ILE A 59 -1.15 7.85 -5.95
C ILE A 59 -2.59 8.24 -5.60
N LEU A 60 -3.53 7.37 -5.96
CA LEU A 60 -4.91 7.41 -5.49
C LEU A 60 -5.14 6.21 -4.59
N ALA A 61 -5.55 6.45 -3.35
CA ALA A 61 -5.82 5.38 -2.38
C ALA A 61 -7.30 5.32 -2.05
N THR A 62 -7.81 4.11 -1.88
CA THR A 62 -9.22 3.84 -1.56
C THR A 62 -9.31 2.83 -0.42
N SER A 63 -10.32 3.02 0.44
CA SER A 63 -10.75 2.00 1.40
C SER A 63 -12.19 1.59 1.08
N TYR A 64 -12.54 0.36 1.44
CA TYR A 64 -13.91 -0.13 1.39
C TYR A 64 -14.79 0.50 2.48
N ASP A 65 -14.17 0.93 3.58
CA ASP A 65 -14.86 1.45 4.76
C ASP A 65 -15.49 2.83 4.53
N THR A 66 -16.61 3.09 5.19
CA THR A 66 -17.14 4.46 5.29
C THR A 66 -16.20 5.35 6.10
N ARG A 67 -16.30 6.67 5.92
CA ARG A 67 -15.49 7.63 6.70
C ARG A 67 -15.60 7.43 8.22
N ASN A 68 -16.80 7.15 8.73
CA ASN A 68 -17.01 6.93 10.17
C ASN A 68 -16.37 5.62 10.64
N ALA A 69 -16.49 4.55 9.86
CA ALA A 69 -15.84 3.27 10.15
C ALA A 69 -14.31 3.41 10.14
N LEU A 70 -13.76 4.15 9.17
CA LEU A 70 -12.33 4.49 9.11
C LEU A 70 -11.87 5.25 10.35
N ALA A 71 -12.60 6.29 10.77
CA ALA A 71 -12.23 7.08 11.94
C ALA A 71 -12.25 6.24 13.23
N ALA A 72 -13.17 5.28 13.34
CA ALA A 72 -13.26 4.39 14.50
C ALA A 72 -12.16 3.30 14.51
N MET A 73 -11.88 2.69 13.35
CA MET A 73 -10.92 1.58 13.24
C MET A 73 -9.47 2.06 13.11
N TYR A 74 -9.26 3.17 12.40
CA TYR A 74 -7.95 3.75 12.09
C TYR A 74 -7.94 5.25 12.43
N PRO A 75 -7.87 5.62 13.72
CA PRO A 75 -7.87 7.03 14.13
C PRO A 75 -6.71 7.85 13.54
N THR A 76 -5.65 7.19 13.10
CA THR A 76 -4.48 7.81 12.45
C THR A 76 -4.59 7.95 10.94
N ALA A 77 -5.65 7.42 10.32
CA ALA A 77 -5.86 7.50 8.87
C ALA A 77 -5.86 8.96 8.35
N PRO A 78 -6.49 9.95 9.02
CA PRO A 78 -6.44 11.34 8.58
C PRO A 78 -5.04 11.95 8.53
N ALA A 79 -4.08 11.45 9.33
CA ALA A 79 -2.70 11.92 9.31
C ALA A 79 -1.86 11.29 8.18
N ASN A 80 -2.42 10.32 7.45
CA ASN A 80 -1.78 9.65 6.33
C ASN A 80 -2.33 10.07 4.96
N ILE A 81 -3.42 10.85 4.94
CA ILE A 81 -3.99 11.50 3.75
C ILE A 81 -3.31 12.87 3.59
#